data_AF-A0A6M2DIV3-F1
#
_entry.id   AF-A0A6M2DIV3-F1
#
_cell.length_a   1.000
_cell.length_b   1.000
_cell.length_c   1.000
_cell.angle_alpha   90.00
_cell.angle_beta   90.00
_cell.angle_gamma   90.00
#
_symmetry.space_group_name_H-M   'P 1'
#
loop_
_entity.id
_entity.type
_entity.pdbx_description
1 polymer ?
#
loop_
_entity_poly.entity_id
_entity_poly.type
_entity_poly.pdbx_seq_one_letter_code
_entity_poly.pdbx_strand_id
1 'polypeptide(L)'
;FNRKSFEKISAGKCPQITRSTEGDCKSICTLEYKPLCAGDNGEVKTFANECMLRNYNCHQHKSLKIINFGVCPQITRNSEEECASFCTFDYNPVCAVDSEGLRTFANECVMNNYNCINRKSLKKISDGECPQITRNQEECPLVCTLEYKPVCAEADGEIRTFGNDCQLRSVNCRENKTFRIISVGECTHMKWF
;
A
#
# COMPACT_ATOMS: atom_id res chain seq x y z
N PHE A 1 -38.47 -19.85 10.19
CA PHE A 1 -39.23 -19.37 9.02
C PHE A 1 -40.15 -18.24 9.46
N ASN A 2 -39.84 -16.99 9.12
CA ASN A 2 -40.76 -15.88 9.35
C ASN A 2 -40.80 -15.03 8.08
N ARG A 3 -41.83 -15.23 7.27
CA ARG A 3 -42.11 -14.45 6.06
C ARG A 3 -42.64 -13.10 6.50
N LYS A 4 -41.83 -12.04 6.42
CA LYS A 4 -42.37 -10.68 6.36
C LYS A 4 -42.86 -10.43 4.94
N SER A 5 -44.15 -10.17 4.82
CA SER A 5 -44.88 -9.78 3.62
C SER A 5 -44.31 -8.49 3.04
N PHE A 6 -43.99 -8.50 1.76
CA PHE A 6 -43.69 -7.28 1.00
C PHE A 6 -45.02 -6.62 0.61
N GLU A 7 -45.28 -5.42 1.13
CA GLU A 7 -46.37 -4.59 0.64
C GLU A 7 -46.00 -4.00 -0.72
N LYS A 8 -46.94 -4.10 -1.68
CA LYS A 8 -46.82 -3.43 -2.98
C LYS A 8 -46.88 -1.91 -2.76
N ILE A 9 -45.74 -1.26 -2.83
CA ILE A 9 -45.68 0.19 -3.03
C ILE A 9 -46.15 0.46 -4.48
N SER A 10 -47.00 1.49 -4.61
CA SER A 10 -47.82 1.83 -5.77
C SER A 10 -47.13 1.67 -7.14
N ALA A 11 -47.94 1.28 -8.13
CA ALA A 11 -47.57 1.26 -9.54
C ALA A 11 -47.35 2.68 -10.09
N GLY A 12 -46.21 3.28 -9.77
CA GLY A 12 -45.67 4.43 -10.49
C GLY A 12 -44.99 3.95 -11.77
N LYS A 13 -45.30 4.55 -12.93
CA LYS A 13 -44.52 4.34 -14.16
C LYS A 13 -43.04 4.61 -13.87
N CYS A 14 -42.15 3.72 -14.32
CA CYS A 14 -40.72 4.03 -14.38
C CYS A 14 -40.56 5.36 -15.13
N PRO A 15 -39.89 6.37 -14.55
CA PRO A 15 -39.64 7.62 -15.25
C PRO A 15 -38.91 7.29 -16.55
N GLN A 16 -39.50 7.72 -17.66
CA GLN A 16 -38.90 7.53 -18.97
C GLN A 16 -37.63 8.38 -19.00
N ILE A 17 -36.48 7.75 -19.25
CA ILE A 17 -35.20 8.45 -19.46
C ILE A 17 -35.38 9.23 -20.76
N THR A 18 -35.76 10.50 -20.66
CA THR A 18 -35.74 11.41 -21.81
C THR A 18 -34.28 11.61 -22.20
N ARG A 19 -33.97 11.34 -23.47
CA ARG A 19 -32.65 11.55 -24.06
C ARG A 19 -32.27 13.00 -23.80
N SER A 20 -31.19 13.24 -23.03
CA SER A 20 -30.64 14.58 -22.81
C SER A 20 -30.45 15.25 -24.17
N THR A 21 -31.16 16.35 -24.41
CA THR A 21 -30.98 17.16 -25.61
C THR A 21 -29.54 17.67 -25.66
N GLU A 22 -28.98 17.70 -26.86
CA GLU A 22 -27.65 18.25 -27.15
C GLU A 22 -27.55 19.68 -26.61
N GLY A 23 -26.89 19.84 -25.46
CA GLY A 23 -26.77 21.13 -24.76
C GLY A 23 -26.93 21.05 -23.24
N ASP A 24 -27.55 19.98 -22.71
CA ASP A 24 -27.73 19.83 -21.26
C ASP A 24 -26.61 19.04 -20.59
N CYS A 25 -26.14 19.54 -19.45
CA CYS A 25 -25.12 18.86 -18.65
C CYS A 25 -25.59 17.48 -18.21
N LYS A 26 -24.70 16.48 -18.32
CA LYS A 26 -25.01 15.09 -17.99
C LYS A 26 -25.25 14.93 -16.49
N SER A 27 -26.51 14.88 -16.08
CA SER A 27 -26.91 14.85 -14.66
C SER A 27 -26.65 13.53 -13.94
N ILE A 28 -26.34 12.45 -14.65
CA ILE A 28 -26.15 11.12 -14.06
C ILE A 28 -24.78 10.56 -14.45
N CYS A 29 -23.97 10.29 -13.43
CA CYS A 29 -22.70 9.58 -13.55
C CYS A 29 -22.75 8.25 -12.81
N THR A 30 -22.00 7.27 -13.30
CA THR A 30 -21.78 6.01 -12.57
C THR A 30 -20.98 6.28 -11.30
N LEU A 31 -21.17 5.43 -10.29
CA LEU A 31 -20.39 5.45 -9.04
C LEU A 31 -19.04 4.74 -9.17
N GLU A 32 -18.61 4.44 -10.41
CA GLU A 32 -17.31 3.84 -10.66
C GLU A 32 -16.20 4.81 -10.24
N TYR A 33 -15.29 4.32 -9.40
CA TYR A 33 -14.15 5.09 -8.92
C TYR A 33 -12.92 4.82 -9.78
N LYS A 34 -12.69 5.70 -10.75
CA LYS A 34 -11.52 5.75 -11.64
C LYS A 34 -10.99 7.19 -11.60
N PRO A 35 -10.30 7.57 -10.51
CA PRO A 35 -10.02 8.97 -10.23
C PRO A 35 -9.09 9.56 -11.29
N LEU A 36 -9.19 10.88 -11.49
CA LEU A 36 -8.31 11.64 -12.36
C LEU A 36 -8.12 13.08 -11.85
N CYS A 37 -6.96 13.64 -12.13
CA CYS A 37 -6.61 15.02 -11.84
C CYS A 37 -6.81 15.85 -13.10
N ALA A 38 -7.59 16.92 -12.99
CA ALA A 38 -7.76 17.87 -14.07
C ALA A 38 -7.50 19.30 -13.59
N GLY A 39 -6.98 20.13 -14.48
CA GLY A 39 -6.65 21.50 -14.15
C GLY A 39 -6.62 22.44 -15.34
N ASP A 40 -6.58 23.72 -15.04
CA ASP A 40 -6.41 24.82 -15.99
C ASP A 40 -5.81 26.03 -15.26
N ASN A 41 -4.83 26.71 -15.87
CA ASN A 41 -4.20 27.92 -15.33
C ASN A 41 -3.76 27.83 -13.84
N GLY A 42 -3.26 26.68 -13.41
CA GLY A 42 -2.77 26.45 -12.04
C GLY A 42 -3.83 26.01 -11.03
N GLU A 43 -5.13 26.03 -11.39
CA GLU A 43 -6.18 25.36 -10.62
C GLU A 43 -6.12 23.86 -10.94
N VAL A 44 -6.05 23.01 -9.91
CA VAL A 44 -6.09 21.54 -10.06
C VAL A 44 -7.16 20.93 -9.15
N LYS A 45 -7.92 19.98 -9.67
CA LYS A 45 -9.01 19.30 -8.94
C LYS A 45 -9.15 17.83 -9.32
N THR A 46 -9.34 17.01 -8.29
CA THR A 46 -9.62 15.58 -8.42
C THR A 46 -11.08 15.33 -8.78
N PHE A 47 -11.32 14.43 -9.72
CA PHE A 47 -12.65 13.92 -10.07
C PHE A 47 -12.70 12.40 -9.88
N ALA A 48 -13.82 11.89 -9.35
CA ALA A 48 -14.00 10.46 -9.10
C ALA A 48 -13.97 9.60 -10.38
N ASN A 49 -14.35 10.21 -11.52
CA ASN A 49 -14.25 9.64 -12.86
C ASN A 49 -14.42 10.73 -13.93
N GLU A 50 -14.21 10.38 -15.20
CA GLU A 50 -14.31 11.30 -16.34
C GLU A 50 -15.71 11.90 -16.51
N CYS A 51 -16.77 11.17 -16.17
CA CYS A 51 -18.13 11.68 -16.23
C CYS A 51 -18.30 12.87 -15.29
N MET A 52 -17.82 12.74 -14.06
CA MET A 52 -17.87 13.81 -13.05
C MET A 52 -17.05 15.03 -13.49
N LEU A 53 -15.89 14.86 -14.12
CA LEU A 53 -15.14 15.97 -14.72
C LEU A 53 -15.95 16.69 -15.80
N ARG A 54 -16.50 15.94 -16.77
CA ARG A 54 -17.28 16.53 -17.88
C ARG A 54 -18.50 17.28 -17.35
N ASN A 55 -19.19 16.70 -16.37
CA ASN A 55 -20.35 17.32 -15.76
C ASN A 55 -19.98 18.59 -14.97
N TYR A 56 -18.88 18.55 -14.23
CA TYR A 56 -18.36 19.73 -13.53
C TYR A 56 -17.99 20.86 -14.50
N ASN A 57 -17.23 20.57 -15.55
CA ASN A 57 -16.86 21.54 -16.58
C ASN A 57 -18.11 22.18 -17.21
N CYS A 58 -19.13 21.36 -17.49
CA CYS A 58 -20.40 21.83 -18.03
C CYS A 58 -21.14 22.77 -17.06
N HIS A 59 -21.39 22.33 -15.82
CA HIS A 59 -22.16 23.12 -14.85
C HIS A 59 -21.44 24.36 -14.34
N GLN A 60 -20.12 24.33 -14.28
CA GLN A 60 -19.31 25.43 -13.76
C GLN A 60 -18.77 26.34 -14.86
N HIS A 61 -19.11 26.07 -16.13
CA HIS A 61 -18.53 26.76 -17.29
C HIS A 61 -16.99 26.80 -17.26
N LYS A 62 -16.39 25.67 -16.86
CA LYS A 62 -14.94 25.46 -16.75
C LYS A 62 -14.46 24.56 -17.89
N SER A 63 -13.17 24.63 -18.19
CA SER A 63 -12.51 23.81 -19.22
C SER A 63 -11.28 23.08 -18.65
N LEU A 64 -11.41 22.48 -17.47
CA LEU A 64 -10.32 21.74 -16.85
C LEU A 64 -9.93 20.55 -17.75
N LYS A 65 -8.64 20.42 -18.05
CA LYS A 65 -8.09 19.33 -18.86
C LYS A 65 -7.47 18.28 -17.96
N ILE A 66 -7.59 17.01 -18.35
CA ILE A 66 -6.94 15.92 -17.61
C ILE A 66 -5.43 16.15 -17.65
N ILE A 67 -4.82 16.22 -16.47
CA ILE A 67 -3.37 16.32 -16.28
C ILE A 67 -2.80 14.91 -16.12
N ASN A 68 -3.41 14.09 -15.26
CA ASN A 68 -3.03 12.70 -15.04
C ASN A 68 -4.23 11.88 -14.51
N PHE A 69 -4.19 10.56 -14.69
CA PHE A 69 -5.08 9.63 -13.99
C PHE A 69 -4.62 9.46 -12.54
N GLY A 70 -5.56 9.31 -11.61
CA GLY A 70 -5.32 9.39 -10.16
C GLY A 70 -5.79 10.71 -9.54
N VAL A 71 -5.70 10.85 -8.22
CA VAL A 71 -6.08 12.10 -7.53
C VAL A 71 -5.05 13.21 -7.76
N CYS A 72 -5.44 14.48 -7.68
CA CYS A 72 -4.50 15.58 -7.82
C CYS A 72 -3.46 15.60 -6.70
N PRO A 73 -2.20 15.96 -7.03
CA PRO A 73 -1.18 16.21 -6.02
C PRO A 73 -1.61 17.38 -5.15
N GLN A 74 -1.47 17.23 -3.83
CA GLN A 74 -1.71 18.33 -2.90
C GLN A 74 -0.56 19.33 -3.05
N ILE A 75 -0.79 20.45 -3.75
CA ILE A 75 0.22 21.52 -3.88
C ILE A 75 0.22 22.32 -2.58
N THR A 76 0.78 21.75 -1.51
CA THR A 76 1.24 22.54 -0.37
C THR A 76 2.65 22.98 -0.68
N ARG A 77 2.81 24.25 -1.12
CA ARG A 77 4.12 24.87 -1.20
C ARG A 77 4.73 24.88 0.20
N ASN A 78 5.72 24.01 0.44
CA ASN A 78 6.89 24.27 1.27
C ASN A 78 7.89 23.11 1.11
N SER A 79 9.09 23.47 0.66
CA SER A 79 10.23 22.60 0.41
C SER A 79 10.96 22.23 1.70
N GLU A 80 11.08 20.93 1.99
CA GLU A 80 12.33 20.20 2.31
C GLU A 80 11.95 18.75 2.66
N GLU A 81 12.47 17.79 1.89
CA GLU A 81 12.15 16.35 1.88
C GLU A 81 10.68 16.01 1.59
N GLU A 82 10.28 16.15 0.32
CA GLU A 82 8.96 15.69 -0.12
C GLU A 82 8.88 14.16 -0.11
N CYS A 83 8.23 13.64 0.93
CA CYS A 83 7.76 12.27 0.96
C CYS A 83 6.77 12.03 -0.19
N ALA A 84 6.77 10.82 -0.76
CA ALA A 84 5.84 10.48 -1.83
C ALA A 84 4.40 10.73 -1.38
N SER A 85 3.75 11.75 -1.95
CA SER A 85 2.37 12.10 -1.56
C SER A 85 1.38 10.99 -1.93
N PHE A 86 1.70 10.15 -2.91
CA PHE A 86 0.86 9.06 -3.38
C PHE A 86 1.70 7.85 -3.85
N CYS A 87 1.17 6.66 -3.59
CA CYS A 87 1.67 5.40 -4.12
C CYS A 87 0.57 4.70 -4.92
N THR A 88 0.95 3.90 -5.92
CA THR A 88 -0.02 3.05 -6.62
C THR A 88 -0.56 1.98 -5.67
N PHE A 89 -1.73 1.44 -5.99
CA PHE A 89 -2.34 0.33 -5.24
C PHE A 89 -1.80 -1.04 -5.68
N ASP A 90 -0.74 -1.06 -6.49
CA ASP A 90 -0.12 -2.31 -6.93
C ASP A 90 0.43 -3.04 -5.72
N TYR A 91 0.03 -4.30 -5.57
CA TYR A 91 0.49 -5.14 -4.49
C TYR A 91 1.68 -5.97 -4.98
N ASN A 92 2.87 -5.37 -4.85
CA ASN A 92 4.17 -5.98 -5.11
C ASN A 92 4.97 -5.88 -3.80
N PRO A 93 4.65 -6.74 -2.81
CA PRO A 93 5.08 -6.53 -1.45
C PRO A 93 6.60 -6.53 -1.32
N VAL A 94 7.11 -5.77 -0.36
CA VAL A 94 8.53 -5.75 0.00
C VAL A 94 8.70 -5.98 1.48
N CYS A 95 9.70 -6.75 1.85
CA CYS A 95 10.13 -6.90 3.23
C CYS A 95 11.29 -5.96 3.51
N ALA A 96 11.18 -5.17 4.58
CA ALA A 96 12.21 -4.24 4.99
C ALA A 96 12.53 -4.36 6.49
N VAL A 97 13.74 -3.93 6.88
CA VAL A 97 14.25 -4.06 8.25
C VAL A 97 14.83 -2.75 8.77
N ASP A 98 14.58 -2.43 10.04
CA ASP A 98 15.32 -1.45 10.83
C ASP A 98 15.69 -2.02 12.22
N SER A 99 16.08 -1.15 13.16
CA SER A 99 16.40 -1.53 14.54
C SER A 99 15.21 -2.11 15.32
N GLU A 100 13.97 -1.89 14.88
CA GLU A 100 12.76 -2.40 15.54
C GLU A 100 12.35 -3.77 15.00
N GLY A 101 12.70 -4.09 13.76
CA GLY A 101 12.57 -5.42 13.19
C GLY A 101 12.07 -5.41 11.73
N LEU A 102 11.50 -6.56 11.32
CA LEU A 102 10.98 -6.77 9.98
C LEU A 102 9.58 -6.18 9.82
N ARG A 103 9.33 -5.55 8.67
CA ARG A 103 8.00 -5.04 8.29
C ARG A 103 7.73 -5.23 6.81
N THR A 104 6.54 -5.78 6.50
CA THR A 104 6.02 -5.88 5.14
C THR A 104 5.38 -4.57 4.72
N PHE A 105 5.66 -4.12 3.50
CA PHE A 105 4.98 -3.01 2.83
C PHE A 105 4.32 -3.50 1.55
N ALA A 106 3.16 -2.94 1.20
CA ALA A 106 2.38 -3.34 0.02
C ALA A 106 3.15 -3.16 -1.30
N ASN A 107 4.05 -2.18 -1.35
CA ASN A 107 5.03 -1.98 -2.40
C ASN A 107 6.16 -1.05 -1.93
N GLU A 108 7.18 -0.90 -2.77
CA GLU A 108 8.38 -0.11 -2.49
C GLU A 108 8.09 1.39 -2.31
N CYS A 109 7.12 1.95 -3.04
CA CYS A 109 6.70 3.33 -2.82
C CYS A 109 6.16 3.52 -1.39
N VAL A 110 5.29 2.61 -0.94
CA VAL A 110 4.71 2.68 0.42
C VAL A 110 5.81 2.57 1.48
N MET A 111 6.84 1.72 1.27
CA MET A 111 8.01 1.64 2.15
C MET A 111 8.80 2.96 2.20
N ASN A 112 9.13 3.53 1.04
CA ASN A 112 9.90 4.77 0.96
C ASN A 112 9.14 5.96 1.55
N ASN A 113 7.82 6.01 1.31
CA ASN A 113 6.97 7.03 1.90
C ASN A 113 6.90 6.89 3.43
N TYR A 114 6.79 5.66 3.93
CA TYR A 114 6.84 5.40 5.37
C TYR A 114 8.16 5.87 5.98
N ASN A 115 9.30 5.54 5.36
CA ASN A 115 10.61 6.01 5.79
C ASN A 115 10.67 7.53 5.88
N CYS A 116 10.21 8.21 4.84
CA CYS A 116 10.22 9.66 4.80
C CYS A 116 9.29 10.28 5.86
N ILE A 117 8.02 9.88 5.93
CA ILE A 117 7.03 10.47 6.87
C ILE A 117 7.44 10.24 8.32
N ASN A 118 7.96 9.05 8.63
CA ASN A 118 8.28 8.65 10.00
C ASN A 118 9.74 8.91 10.37
N ARG A 119 10.54 9.52 9.48
CA ARG A 119 11.99 9.68 9.63
C ARG A 119 12.67 8.37 10.01
N LYS A 120 12.26 7.30 9.35
CA LYS A 120 12.80 5.96 9.48
C LYS A 120 13.73 5.64 8.31
N SER A 121 14.53 4.60 8.48
CA SER A 121 15.52 4.15 7.50
C SER A 121 15.44 2.65 7.26
N LEU A 122 14.21 2.12 7.12
CA LEU A 122 14.01 0.70 6.81
C LEU A 122 14.65 0.39 5.47
N LYS A 123 15.50 -0.64 5.44
CA LYS A 123 16.15 -1.11 4.21
C LYS A 123 15.37 -2.31 3.68
N LYS A 124 14.99 -2.26 2.40
CA LYS A 124 14.44 -3.41 1.69
C LYS A 124 15.45 -4.55 1.73
N ILE A 125 15.02 -5.72 2.19
CA ILE A 125 15.83 -6.94 2.25
C ILE A 125 15.37 -7.98 1.23
N SER A 126 14.09 -7.99 0.85
CA SER A 126 13.59 -8.88 -0.20
C SER A 126 12.31 -8.34 -0.83
N ASP A 127 12.06 -8.77 -2.07
CA ASP A 127 10.71 -8.76 -2.62
C ASP A 127 9.87 -9.87 -1.94
N GLY A 128 8.57 -9.65 -1.83
CA GLY A 128 7.65 -10.49 -1.07
C GLY A 128 7.35 -9.95 0.33
N GLU A 129 6.37 -10.56 0.99
CA GLU A 129 6.08 -10.25 2.40
C GLU A 129 7.22 -10.70 3.31
N CYS A 130 7.40 -10.02 4.45
CA CYS A 130 8.30 -10.51 5.48
C CYS A 130 7.85 -11.88 5.99
N PRO A 131 8.82 -12.76 6.32
CA PRO A 131 8.50 -14.01 7.00
C PRO A 131 7.78 -13.67 8.30
N GLN A 132 6.58 -14.23 8.48
CA GLN A 132 5.80 -14.06 9.70
C GLN A 132 6.64 -14.55 10.89
N ILE A 133 7.14 -13.62 11.71
CA ILE A 133 7.70 -13.94 13.03
C ILE A 133 6.51 -14.02 13.97
N THR A 134 5.68 -15.05 13.81
CA THR A 134 4.69 -15.38 14.81
C THR A 134 5.45 -15.78 16.07
N ARG A 135 5.42 -14.91 17.09
CA ARG A 135 5.57 -15.35 18.49
C ARG A 135 4.32 -16.13 18.88
N ASN A 136 4.00 -17.19 18.15
CA ASN A 136 3.14 -18.24 18.67
C ASN A 136 4.09 -19.21 19.37
N GLN A 137 4.10 -19.10 20.69
CA GLN A 137 4.91 -19.90 21.60
C GLN A 137 4.50 -21.40 21.59
N GLU A 138 3.55 -21.81 20.75
CA GLU A 138 3.03 -23.18 20.71
C GLU A 138 3.38 -23.98 19.44
N GLU A 139 3.89 -23.36 18.37
CA GLU A 139 4.36 -24.11 17.19
C GLU A 139 5.65 -23.53 16.61
N CYS A 140 6.79 -23.87 17.23
CA CYS A 140 8.08 -23.62 16.62
C CYS A 140 8.21 -24.40 15.30
N PRO A 141 8.69 -23.79 14.19
CA PRO A 141 8.90 -24.51 12.94
C PRO A 141 9.77 -25.76 13.17
N LEU A 142 9.15 -26.95 13.11
CA LEU A 142 9.87 -28.19 13.39
C LEU A 142 10.76 -28.62 12.22
N VAL A 143 10.31 -28.29 11.01
CA VAL A 143 10.92 -28.63 9.74
C VAL A 143 11.04 -27.35 8.92
N CYS A 144 12.21 -27.14 8.32
CA CYS A 144 12.46 -26.06 7.38
C CYS A 144 12.79 -26.64 6.01
N THR A 145 12.52 -25.87 4.96
CA THR A 145 13.00 -26.20 3.62
C THR A 145 14.54 -26.20 3.62
N LEU A 146 15.14 -26.99 2.73
CA LEU A 146 16.58 -27.00 2.49
C LEU A 146 17.03 -25.89 1.53
N GLU A 147 16.12 -24.96 1.18
CA GLU A 147 16.46 -23.81 0.38
C GLU A 147 17.47 -22.94 1.14
N TYR A 148 18.58 -22.65 0.48
CA TYR A 148 19.64 -21.84 1.06
C TYR A 148 19.47 -20.38 0.61
N LYS A 149 18.87 -19.58 1.51
CA LYS A 149 18.65 -18.14 1.41
C LYS A 149 19.15 -17.49 2.70
N PRO A 150 20.47 -17.41 2.88
CA PRO A 150 21.05 -17.14 4.18
C PRO A 150 20.69 -15.74 4.70
N VAL A 151 20.60 -15.63 6.02
CA VAL A 151 20.41 -14.36 6.73
C VAL A 151 21.41 -14.27 7.87
N CYS A 152 21.99 -13.09 8.05
CA CYS A 152 22.82 -12.77 9.19
C CYS A 152 21.96 -12.11 10.26
N ALA A 153 22.01 -12.62 11.48
CA ALA A 153 21.21 -12.11 12.58
C ALA A 153 22.01 -11.97 13.87
N GLU A 154 21.58 -11.05 14.72
CA GLU A 154 22.23 -10.71 15.99
C GLU A 154 21.26 -10.83 17.17
N ALA A 155 21.71 -11.41 18.27
CA ALA A 155 21.05 -11.35 19.58
C ALA A 155 22.10 -11.36 20.69
N ASP A 156 21.95 -10.48 21.67
CA ASP A 156 22.77 -10.46 22.89
C ASP A 156 24.30 -10.46 22.60
N GLY A 157 24.73 -9.79 21.53
CA GLY A 157 26.13 -9.73 21.08
C GLY A 157 26.62 -10.95 20.30
N GLU A 158 25.77 -11.96 20.10
CA GLU A 158 26.01 -13.11 19.24
C GLU A 158 25.56 -12.77 17.81
N ILE A 159 26.49 -12.83 16.84
CA ILE A 159 26.20 -12.69 15.41
C ILE A 159 26.28 -14.06 14.76
N ARG A 160 25.21 -14.48 14.07
CA ARG A 160 25.11 -15.83 13.50
C ARG A 160 24.42 -15.83 12.14
N THR A 161 24.97 -16.63 11.22
CA THR A 161 24.33 -16.96 9.93
C THR A 161 23.31 -18.08 10.12
N PHE A 162 22.12 -17.91 9.55
CA PHE A 162 21.10 -18.94 9.43
C PHE A 162 20.91 -19.28 7.95
N GLY A 163 20.75 -20.56 7.60
CA GLY A 163 20.66 -20.99 6.20
C GLY A 163 19.42 -20.47 5.47
N ASN A 164 18.36 -20.17 6.23
CA ASN A 164 17.20 -19.41 5.79
C ASN A 164 16.45 -18.81 7.00
N ASP A 165 15.42 -18.01 6.71
CA ASP A 165 14.57 -17.36 7.70
C ASP A 165 13.81 -18.37 8.59
N CYS A 166 13.46 -19.56 8.06
CA CYS A 166 12.79 -20.59 8.83
C CYS A 166 13.71 -21.13 9.93
N GLN A 167 14.99 -21.38 9.61
CA GLN A 167 15.97 -21.85 10.59
C GLN A 167 16.18 -20.84 11.72
N LEU A 168 16.26 -19.54 11.39
CA LEU A 168 16.31 -18.47 12.39
C LEU A 168 15.09 -18.49 13.31
N ARG A 169 13.89 -18.58 12.73
CA ARG A 169 12.62 -18.64 13.50
C ARG A 169 12.56 -19.88 14.39
N SER A 170 13.00 -21.03 13.87
CA SER A 170 13.07 -22.28 14.63
C SER A 170 13.97 -22.14 15.85
N VAL A 171 15.16 -21.54 15.70
CA VAL A 171 16.10 -21.30 16.81
C VAL A 171 15.54 -20.29 17.81
N ASN A 172 15.05 -19.13 17.36
CA ASN A 172 14.44 -18.14 18.25
C ASN A 172 13.32 -18.74 19.10
N CYS A 173 12.47 -19.56 18.49
CA CYS A 173 11.37 -20.19 19.19
C CYS A 173 11.82 -21.32 20.13
N ARG A 174 12.62 -22.28 19.64
CA ARG A 174 13.02 -23.49 20.41
C ARG A 174 14.01 -23.18 21.52
N GLU A 175 14.93 -22.25 21.28
CA GLU A 175 16.01 -21.90 22.20
C GLU A 175 15.70 -20.63 23.00
N ASN A 176 14.50 -20.06 22.85
CA ASN A 176 14.10 -18.80 23.48
C ASN A 176 15.10 -17.66 23.20
N LYS A 177 15.61 -17.62 21.97
CA LYS A 177 16.54 -16.60 21.46
C LYS A 177 15.78 -15.44 20.81
N THR A 178 16.45 -14.31 20.65
CA THR A 178 15.86 -13.08 20.12
C THR A 178 16.57 -12.55 18.87
N PHE A 179 17.21 -13.42 18.08
CA PHE A 179 17.97 -13.04 16.90
C PHE A 179 17.15 -12.17 15.96
N ARG A 180 17.66 -10.98 15.66
CA ARG A 180 17.11 -10.06 14.66
C ARG A 180 18.00 -10.06 13.43
N ILE A 181 17.41 -10.19 12.26
CA ILE A 181 18.16 -10.13 10.99
C ILE A 181 18.78 -8.74 10.86
N ILE A 182 20.09 -8.69 10.67
CA ILE A 182 20.86 -7.45 10.44
C ILE A 182 21.31 -7.32 8.97
N SER A 183 21.39 -8.43 8.22
CA SER A 183 21.69 -8.42 6.79
C SER A 183 21.15 -9.67 6.11
N VAL A 184 20.82 -9.56 4.81
CA VAL A 184 20.65 -10.71 3.92
C VAL A 184 22.03 -11.22 3.53
N GLY A 185 22.13 -12.54 3.32
CA GLY A 185 23.40 -13.20 3.10
C GLY A 185 23.99 -13.76 4.39
N GLU A 186 25.15 -14.38 4.28
CA GLU A 186 25.90 -14.83 5.44
C GLU A 186 26.50 -13.65 6.20
N CYS A 187 26.76 -13.84 7.50
CA CYS A 187 27.53 -12.91 8.28
C CYS A 187 28.96 -12.83 7.75
N THR A 188 29.30 -11.70 7.13
CA THR A 188 30.70 -11.35 6.88
C THR A 188 31.33 -10.98 8.22
N HIS A 189 32.46 -11.59 8.60
CA HIS A 189 33.22 -11.17 9.78
C HIS A 189 33.45 -9.66 9.71
N MET A 190 32.70 -8.89 10.50
CA MET A 190 32.92 -7.47 10.65
C MET A 190 34.21 -7.32 11.44
N LYS A 191 35.33 -7.16 10.72
CA LYS A 191 36.55 -6.63 11.32
C LYS A 191 36.25 -5.19 11.69
N TRP A 192 36.01 -4.97 12.98
CA TRP A 192 36.13 -3.66 13.59
C TRP A 192 37.60 -3.26 13.50
N PHE A 193 37.94 -2.32 12.59
CA PHE A 193 39.19 -1.56 12.64
C PHE A 193 38.95 -0.27 13.42
#